data_AF-A0A7Y3T2E2-F1
#
_entry.id   AF-A0A7Y3T2E2-F1
#
_cell.length_a   1.000
_cell.length_b   1.000
_cell.length_c   1.000
_cell.angle_alpha   90.00
_cell.angle_beta   90.00
_cell.angle_gamma   90.00
#
_symmetry.space_group_name_H-M   'P 1'
#
loop_
_entity.id
_entity.type
_entity.pdbx_description
1 polymer ?
#
loop_
_entity_poly.entity_id
_entity_poly.type
_entity_poly.pdbx_seq_one_letter_code
_entity_poly.pdbx_strand_id
1 'polypeptide(L)'
;MFFIGGYTSKTIPIIIAAMVVGSIMNGIHQKFFIKDKENDERNISLENKAKAKAFDVMQIIFGILIIIYVLLKANLLTIALAILAYLIILTVFMTSFSKYHKEM
;
A
#
# COMPACT_ATOMS: atom_id res chain seq x y z
N MET A 1 7.05 -38.34 4.98
CA MET A 1 5.89 -37.83 5.74
C MET A 1 6.47 -36.77 6.68
N PHE A 2 6.46 -35.46 6.42
CA PHE A 2 5.49 -34.57 5.77
C PHE A 2 6.14 -33.64 4.73
N PHE A 3 5.57 -33.63 3.53
CA PHE A 3 5.71 -32.59 2.52
C PHE A 3 4.69 -31.49 2.85
N ILE A 4 5.13 -30.28 3.21
CA ILE A 4 4.33 -29.04 3.06
C ILE A 4 5.26 -27.92 2.58
N GLY A 5 5.30 -27.72 1.26
CA GLY A 5 5.68 -26.47 0.58
C GLY A 5 7.16 -26.10 0.56
N GLY A 6 7.83 -26.31 -0.58
CA GLY A 6 9.27 -26.08 -0.75
C GLY A 6 9.71 -24.62 -0.60
N TYR A 7 10.39 -24.32 0.50
CA TYR A 7 11.20 -23.13 0.66
C TYR A 7 12.58 -23.39 0.03
N THR A 8 12.90 -22.68 -1.04
CA THR A 8 14.25 -22.72 -1.62
C THR A 8 15.17 -21.75 -0.87
N SER A 9 16.48 -21.98 -0.86
CA SER A 9 17.47 -21.08 -0.23
C SER A 9 17.34 -19.60 -0.68
N LYS A 10 16.73 -19.35 -1.84
CA LYS A 10 16.45 -18.02 -2.38
C LYS A 10 15.22 -17.31 -1.77
N THR A 11 14.26 -18.04 -1.17
CA THR A 11 13.05 -17.44 -0.57
C THR A 11 13.24 -17.04 0.89
N ILE A 12 14.17 -17.68 1.59
CA ILE A 12 14.55 -17.35 2.98
C ILE A 12 15.01 -15.88 3.14
N PRO A 13 15.93 -15.33 2.31
CA PRO A 13 16.35 -13.94 2.46
C PRO A 13 15.22 -12.94 2.17
N ILE A 14 14.27 -13.28 1.31
CA ILE A 14 13.09 -12.46 1.00
C ILE A 14 12.16 -12.37 2.21
N ILE A 15 11.93 -13.48 2.91
CA ILE A 15 11.10 -13.54 4.11
C ILE A 15 11.74 -12.72 5.25
N ILE A 16 13.05 -12.83 5.42
CA ILE A 16 13.80 -12.05 6.42
C ILE A 16 13.72 -10.55 6.11
N ALA A 17 13.92 -10.15 4.85
CA ALA A 17 13.78 -8.76 4.42
C ALA A 17 12.37 -8.23 4.70
N ALA A 18 11.33 -9.01 4.40
CA ALA A 18 9.94 -8.64 4.68
C ALA A 18 9.66 -8.47 6.19
N MET A 19 10.20 -9.35 7.04
CA MET A 19 10.10 -9.22 8.51
C MET A 19 10.78 -7.94 9.01
N VAL A 20 11.99 -7.65 8.53
CA VAL A 20 12.74 -6.45 8.93
C VAL A 20 12.00 -5.18 8.53
N VAL A 21 11.48 -5.12 7.30
CA VAL A 21 10.66 -4.00 6.83
C VAL A 21 9.40 -3.85 7.70
N GLY A 22 8.73 -4.95 8.04
CA GLY A 22 7.56 -4.95 8.92
C GLY A 22 7.87 -4.38 10.32
N SER A 23 8.99 -4.78 10.94
CA SER A 23 9.40 -4.27 12.26
C SER A 23 9.77 -2.78 12.23
N ILE A 24 10.47 -2.31 11.19
CA ILE A 24 10.80 -0.90 11.01
C ILE A 24 9.51 -0.08 10.85
N MET A 25 8.59 -0.56 10.01
CA MET A 25 7.30 0.09 9.78
C MET A 25 6.50 0.22 11.09
N ASN A 26 6.45 -0.85 11.89
CA ASN A 26 5.72 -0.85 13.15
C ASN A 26 6.33 0.10 14.18
N GLY A 27 7.67 0.19 14.23
CA GLY A 27 8.37 1.14 15.10
C GLY A 27 8.12 2.62 14.73
N ILE A 28 8.07 2.94 13.44
CA ILE A 28 7.74 4.29 12.96
C ILE A 28 6.29 4.65 13.30
N HIS A 29 5.36 3.71 13.09
CA HIS A 29 3.94 3.90 13.38
C HIS A 29 3.69 4.21 14.87
N GLN A 30 4.38 3.52 15.78
CA GLN A 30 4.26 3.75 17.22
C GLN A 30 4.77 5.14 17.62
N LYS A 31 5.84 5.63 16.98
CA LYS A 31 6.51 6.88 17.39
C LYS A 31 5.80 8.15 16.91
N PHE A 32 5.11 8.08 15.77
CA PHE A 32 4.39 9.21 15.19
C PHE A 32 2.93 9.32 15.65
N PHE A 33 2.20 8.21 15.78
CA PHE A 33 0.73 8.27 16.00
C PHE A 33 0.28 8.15 17.46
N ILE A 34 1.15 7.67 18.37
CA ILE A 34 0.75 7.46 19.78
C ILE A 34 0.78 8.76 20.58
N LYS A 35 1.48 9.78 20.09
CA LYS A 35 1.62 11.05 20.81
C LYS A 35 0.34 11.91 20.76
N ASP A 36 -0.50 11.72 19.75
CA ASP A 36 -1.72 12.52 19.51
C ASP A 36 -3.00 11.72 19.80
N LYS A 37 -3.07 11.07 20.96
CA LYS A 37 -4.25 10.30 21.42
C LYS A 37 -5.43 11.18 21.88
N GLU A 38 -5.41 12.48 21.63
CA GLU A 38 -6.63 13.30 21.76
C GLU A 38 -7.40 13.24 20.45
N ASN A 39 -8.50 12.48 20.46
CA ASN A 39 -9.49 12.38 19.38
C ASN A 39 -10.30 13.68 19.26
N ASP A 40 -9.63 14.83 19.05
CA ASP A 40 -10.29 16.07 18.68
C ASP A 40 -10.77 15.94 17.21
N GLU A 41 -12.02 16.32 16.94
CA GLU A 41 -12.63 16.34 15.60
C GLU A 41 -11.74 17.06 14.58
N ARG A 42 -11.03 18.11 15.03
CA ARG A 42 -10.08 18.84 14.18
C ARG A 42 -8.88 17.99 13.77
N ASN A 43 -8.33 17.20 14.70
CA ASN A 43 -7.19 16.33 14.42
C ASN A 43 -7.56 15.25 13.40
N ILE A 44 -8.76 14.67 13.53
CA ILE A 44 -9.33 13.71 12.58
C ILE A 44 -9.50 14.35 11.19
N SER A 45 -9.97 15.58 11.13
CA SER A 45 -10.13 16.31 9.85
C SER A 45 -8.79 16.58 9.15
N LEU A 46 -7.74 16.90 9.92
CA LEU A 46 -6.38 17.13 9.43
C LEU A 46 -5.76 15.82 8.94
N GLU A 47 -5.92 14.75 9.71
CA GLU A 47 -5.43 13.42 9.36
C GLU A 47 -6.08 12.90 8.07
N ASN A 48 -7.41 13.02 7.95
CA ASN A 48 -8.13 12.62 6.75
C ASN A 48 -7.68 13.42 5.52
N LYS A 49 -7.46 14.73 5.66
CA LYS A 49 -6.90 15.57 4.58
C LYS A 49 -5.48 15.15 4.19
N ALA A 50 -4.63 14.84 5.17
CA ALA A 50 -3.27 14.36 4.91
C ALA A 50 -3.28 13.01 4.19
N LYS A 51 -4.14 12.08 4.61
CA LYS A 51 -4.34 10.78 3.97
C LYS A 51 -4.85 10.90 2.54
N ALA A 52 -5.82 11.78 2.28
CA ALA A 52 -6.32 12.04 0.93
C ALA A 52 -5.21 12.55 0.00
N LYS A 53 -4.41 13.54 0.45
CA LYS A 53 -3.28 14.05 -0.34
C LYS A 53 -2.20 12.98 -0.59
N ALA A 54 -1.92 12.14 0.39
CA ALA A 54 -0.99 11.02 0.23
C ALA A 54 -1.50 10.00 -0.80
N PHE A 55 -2.81 9.78 -0.86
CA PHE A 55 -3.45 8.90 -1.84
C PHE A 55 -3.31 9.43 -3.28
N ASP A 56 -3.54 10.73 -3.50
CA ASP A 56 -3.35 11.35 -4.81
C ASP A 56 -1.90 11.19 -5.32
N VAL A 57 -0.93 11.43 -4.44
CA VAL A 57 0.50 11.24 -4.75
C VAL A 57 0.82 9.76 -5.01
N MET A 58 0.24 8.85 -4.22
CA MET A 58 0.43 7.41 -4.40
C MET A 58 -0.02 6.96 -5.80
N GLN A 59 -1.17 7.44 -6.29
CA GLN A 59 -1.66 7.09 -7.63
C GLN A 59 -0.67 7.50 -8.74
N ILE A 60 -0.14 8.73 -8.66
CA ILE A 60 0.84 9.24 -9.63
C ILE A 60 2.11 8.38 -9.61
N ILE A 61 2.66 8.12 -8.42
CA ILE A 61 3.88 7.32 -8.26
C ILE A 61 3.66 5.89 -8.78
N PHE A 62 2.50 5.30 -8.52
CA PHE A 62 2.17 3.96 -8.98
C PHE A 62 2.07 3.89 -10.52
N GLY A 63 1.51 4.92 -11.16
CA GLY A 63 1.50 5.04 -12.61
C GLY A 63 2.91 5.13 -13.21
N ILE A 64 3.77 5.96 -12.63
CA ILE A 64 5.19 6.07 -13.03
C ILE A 64 5.90 4.72 -12.87
N LEU A 65 5.63 3.99 -11.79
CA LEU A 65 6.24 2.69 -11.51
C LEU A 65 5.84 1.62 -12.54
N ILE A 66 4.59 1.61 -13.00
CA ILE A 66 4.15 0.74 -14.11
C ILE A 66 4.90 1.08 -15.39
N ILE A 67 5.06 2.38 -15.72
CA ILE A 67 5.82 2.82 -16.90
C ILE A 67 7.27 2.35 -16.82
N ILE A 68 7.90 2.49 -15.65
CA ILE A 68 9.28 2.00 -15.42
C ILE A 68 9.36 0.49 -15.65
N TYR A 69 8.41 -0.31 -15.16
CA TYR A 69 8.42 -1.75 -15.41
C TYR A 69 8.30 -2.12 -16.89
N VAL A 70 7.51 -1.37 -17.65
CA VAL A 70 7.45 -1.53 -19.11
C VAL A 70 8.79 -1.19 -19.76
N LEU A 71 9.42 -0.06 -19.37
CA LEU A 71 10.72 0.37 -19.88
C LEU A 71 11.84 -0.63 -19.56
N LEU A 72 11.80 -1.23 -18.37
CA LEU A 72 12.75 -2.26 -17.94
C LEU A 72 12.51 -3.62 -18.59
N LYS A 73 11.52 -3.74 -19.50
CA LYS A 73 11.10 -5.01 -20.11
C LYS A 73 10.87 -6.11 -19.05
N ALA A 74 10.24 -5.72 -17.94
CA ALA A 74 9.87 -6.66 -16.89
C ALA A 74 8.92 -7.74 -17.44
N ASN A 75 8.83 -8.87 -16.72
CA ASN A 75 7.95 -9.96 -17.11
C ASN A 75 6.50 -9.47 -17.25
N LEU A 76 5.80 -9.92 -18.31
CA LEU A 76 4.41 -9.58 -18.59
C LEU A 76 3.50 -9.83 -17.37
N LEU A 77 3.73 -10.93 -16.65
CA LEU A 77 2.97 -11.26 -15.43
C LEU A 77 3.15 -10.19 -14.35
N THR A 78 4.36 -9.65 -14.18
CA THR A 78 4.66 -8.60 -13.19
C THR A 78 3.95 -7.30 -13.54
N ILE A 79 3.96 -6.92 -14.82
CA ILE A 79 3.28 -5.71 -15.31
C ILE A 79 1.76 -5.86 -15.18
N ALA A 80 1.21 -7.02 -15.55
CA ALA A 80 -0.21 -7.31 -15.43
C ALA A 80 -0.69 -7.27 -13.98
N LEU A 81 0.09 -7.82 -13.04
CA LEU A 81 -0.23 -7.78 -11.62
C LEU A 81 -0.18 -6.36 -11.05
N ALA A 82 0.80 -5.56 -11.47
CA ALA A 82 0.88 -4.15 -11.08
C ALA A 82 -0.34 -3.35 -11.57
N ILE A 83 -0.72 -3.52 -12.83
CA ILE A 83 -1.93 -2.89 -13.40
C ILE A 83 -3.18 -3.35 -12.65
N LEU A 84 -3.31 -4.65 -12.37
CA LEU A 84 -4.46 -5.19 -11.63
C LEU A 84 -4.56 -4.56 -10.23
N ALA A 85 -3.46 -4.45 -9.50
CA ALA A 85 -3.42 -3.79 -8.20
C ALA A 85 -3.84 -2.31 -8.29
N TYR A 86 -3.35 -1.59 -9.31
CA TYR A 86 -3.74 -0.20 -9.56
C TYR A 86 -5.24 -0.05 -9.79
N LEU A 87 -5.84 -0.94 -10.60
CA LEU A 87 -7.28 -0.94 -10.88
C LEU A 87 -8.13 -1.29 -9.64
N ILE A 88 -7.67 -2.23 -8.81
CA ILE A 88 -8.36 -2.56 -7.54
C ILE A 88 -8.41 -1.33 -6.64
N ILE A 89 -7.29 -0.62 -6.48
CA ILE A 89 -7.22 0.61 -5.68
C ILE A 89 -8.19 1.67 -6.21
N LEU A 90 -8.20 1.90 -7.52
CA LEU A 90 -9.13 2.83 -8.18
C LEU A 90 -10.59 2.43 -8.00
N THR A 91 -10.90 1.13 -8.07
CA THR A 91 -12.26 0.61 -7.91
C THR A 91 -12.76 0.80 -6.47
N VAL A 92 -11.91 0.49 -5.48
CA VAL A 92 -12.24 0.72 -4.06
C VAL A 92 -12.47 2.22 -3.82
N PHE A 93 -11.60 3.08 -4.36
CA PHE A 93 -11.78 4.53 -4.26
C PHE A 93 -13.11 4.98 -4.87
N MET A 94 -13.43 4.52 -6.08
CA MET A 94 -14.65 4.93 -6.79
C MET A 94 -15.92 4.46 -6.08
N THR A 95 -15.91 3.24 -5.54
CA THR A 95 -17.04 2.70 -4.76
C THR A 95 -17.21 3.41 -3.43
N SER A 96 -16.11 3.68 -2.70
CA SER A 96 -16.14 4.51 -1.50
C SER A 96 -16.62 5.93 -1.79
N PHE A 97 -16.09 6.59 -2.81
CA PHE A 97 -16.48 7.94 -3.20
C PHE A 97 -17.98 8.01 -3.53
N SER A 98 -18.48 7.08 -4.35
CA SER A 98 -19.90 6.98 -4.69
C SER A 98 -20.78 6.76 -3.46
N LYS A 99 -20.35 5.90 -2.52
CA LYS A 99 -21.05 5.66 -1.27
C LYS A 99 -21.14 6.93 -0.41
N TYR A 100 -20.03 7.61 -0.18
CA TYR A 100 -20.00 8.83 0.65
C TYR A 100 -20.75 9.99 -0.01
N HIS A 101 -20.75 10.08 -1.34
CA HIS A 101 -21.52 11.10 -2.06
C HIS A 101 -23.03 10.85 -2.02
N LYS A 102 -23.47 9.61 -1.76
CA LYS A 102 -24.89 9.24 -1.65
C LYS A 102 -25.42 9.35 -0.21
N GLU A 103 -24.53 9.40 0.78
CA GLU A 103 -24.85 9.53 2.21
C GLU A 103 -24.82 11.00 2.69
N MET A 104 -24.31 11.93 1.87
CA MET A 104 -24.42 13.39 2.07
C MET A 104 -25.55 13.99 1.23
#